data_AF-A0A7R6SXV4-F1
#
_entry.id   AF-A0A7R6SXV4-F1
#
_cell.length_a   1.000
_cell.length_b   1.000
_cell.length_c   1.000
_cell.angle_alpha   90.00
_cell.angle_beta   90.00
_cell.angle_gamma   90.00
#
_symmetry.space_group_name_H-M   'P 1'
#
loop_
_entity.id
_entity.type
_entity.pdbx_description
1 polymer ?
#
loop_
_entity_poly.entity_id
_entity_poly.type
_entity_poly.pdbx_seq_one_letter_code
_entity_poly.pdbx_strand_id
1 'polypeptide(L)'
;MQEKEIKLLFNAGVFESCQATPIAMSRGWTLKFIAKDNNVITLDLQRSKKEREFKSLDGAAAVARKIGFEWLNVHIGELEWREKV
;
A
#
# COMPACT_ATOMS: atom_id res chain seq x y z
N MET A 1 -4.77 9.43 0.79
CA MET A 1 -3.92 10.13 1.77
C MET A 1 -2.50 10.32 1.22
N GLN A 2 -1.72 11.33 1.66
CA GLN A 2 -0.32 11.52 1.19
C GLN A 2 0.68 10.61 1.94
N GLU A 3 1.84 10.32 1.33
CA GLU A 3 2.92 9.50 1.96
C GLU A 3 3.29 9.97 3.38
N LYS A 4 3.35 11.29 3.61
CA LYS A 4 3.71 11.86 4.92
C LYS A 4 2.68 11.53 6.00
N GLU A 5 1.39 11.60 5.67
CA GLU A 5 0.30 11.32 6.59
C GLU A 5 0.24 9.83 6.91
N ILE A 6 0.43 8.96 5.91
CA ILE A 6 0.51 7.51 6.13
C ILE A 6 1.70 7.18 7.03
N LYS A 7 2.86 7.84 6.85
CA LYS A 7 4.01 7.65 7.74
C LYS A 7 3.72 8.10 9.19
N LEU A 8 2.96 9.17 9.38
CA LEU A 8 2.54 9.61 10.72
C LEU A 8 1.62 8.58 11.38
N LEU A 9 0.62 8.07 10.66
CA LEU A 9 -0.29 7.03 11.16
C LEU A 9 0.45 5.72 11.45
N PHE A 10 1.42 5.35 10.62
CA PHE A 10 2.29 4.21 10.86
C PHE A 10 3.08 4.37 12.16
N ASN A 11 3.73 5.52 12.35
CA ASN A 11 4.48 5.81 13.58
C ASN A 11 3.57 5.87 14.82
N ALA A 12 2.30 6.25 14.66
CA ALA A 12 1.29 6.22 15.73
C ALA A 12 0.77 4.79 16.02
N GLY A 13 1.21 3.78 15.27
CA GLY A 13 0.83 2.38 15.46
C GLY A 13 -0.61 2.05 15.03
N VAL A 14 -1.18 2.86 14.13
CA VAL A 14 -2.56 2.70 13.61
C VAL A 14 -2.66 1.52 12.64
N PHE A 15 -1.62 1.31 11.83
CA PHE A 15 -1.60 0.24 10.84
C PHE A 15 -1.24 -1.11 11.44
N GLU A 16 -1.92 -2.15 10.96
CA GLU A 16 -1.64 -3.54 11.26
C GLU A 16 -0.82 -4.18 10.13
N SER A 17 -1.19 -3.93 8.88
CA SER A 17 -0.47 -4.49 7.72
C SER A 17 -0.60 -3.60 6.46
N CYS A 18 0.21 -3.92 5.45
CA CYS A 18 0.07 -3.33 4.13
C CYS A 18 -0.06 -4.40 3.05
N GLN A 19 -0.82 -4.07 2.01
CA GLN A 19 -1.20 -4.99 0.94
C GLN A 19 -1.01 -4.32 -0.42
N ALA A 20 -0.42 -5.03 -1.36
CA ALA A 20 -0.36 -4.66 -2.78
C ALA A 20 -1.37 -5.51 -3.57
N THR A 21 -2.20 -4.84 -4.36
CA THR A 21 -3.18 -5.50 -5.25
C THR A 21 -3.05 -4.96 -6.67
N PRO A 22 -3.18 -5.80 -7.71
CA PRO A 22 -3.20 -5.36 -9.09
C PRO A 22 -4.48 -4.60 -9.39
N ILE A 23 -4.40 -3.62 -10.29
CA ILE A 23 -5.54 -2.82 -10.73
C ILE A 23 -6.21 -3.56 -11.89
N ALA A 24 -7.50 -3.89 -11.75
CA ALA A 24 -8.22 -4.76 -12.70
C ALA A 24 -8.24 -4.27 -14.17
N MET A 25 -7.99 -2.97 -14.42
CA MET A 25 -8.01 -2.37 -15.76
C MET A 25 -6.64 -1.79 -16.20
N SER A 26 -5.59 -1.87 -15.39
CA SER A 26 -4.27 -1.34 -15.74
C SER A 26 -3.16 -2.35 -15.39
N ARG A 27 -2.02 -2.31 -16.09
CA ARG A 27 -0.81 -3.03 -15.68
C ARG A 27 -0.15 -2.30 -14.50
N GLY A 28 -0.92 -2.11 -13.44
CA GLY A 28 -0.57 -1.29 -12.29
C GLY A 28 -0.92 -1.97 -10.98
N TRP A 29 -0.33 -1.44 -9.92
CA TRP A 29 -0.45 -1.91 -8.56
C TRP A 29 -0.96 -0.77 -7.68
N THR A 30 -1.78 -1.09 -6.69
CA THR A 30 -2.20 -0.15 -5.64
C THR A 30 -1.76 -0.66 -4.28
N LEU A 31 -1.44 0.26 -3.38
CA LEU A 31 -1.11 -0.04 -1.98
C LEU A 31 -2.30 0.30 -1.09
N LYS A 32 -2.72 -0.71 -0.33
CA LYS A 32 -3.73 -0.63 0.71
C LYS A 32 -3.04 -0.82 2.05
N PHE A 33 -3.37 0.03 3.01
CA PHE A 33 -2.89 -0.03 4.38
C PHE A 33 -4.06 -0.41 5.27
N ILE A 34 -3.96 -1.54 5.93
CA ILE A 34 -5.01 -2.07 6.79
C ILE A 34 -4.71 -1.58 8.20
N ALA A 35 -5.59 -0.77 8.74
CA ALA A 35 -5.56 -0.32 10.12
C ALA A 35 -6.16 -1.37 11.06
N LYS A 36 -5.79 -1.31 12.34
CA LYS A 36 -6.23 -2.27 13.38
C LYS A 36 -7.75 -2.28 13.60
N ASP A 37 -8.44 -1.24 13.16
CA ASP A 37 -9.89 -1.11 13.17
C ASP A 37 -10.55 -1.63 11.88
N ASN A 38 -9.81 -2.39 11.07
CA ASN A 38 -10.18 -2.87 9.73
C ASN A 38 -10.42 -1.76 8.69
N ASN A 39 -10.07 -0.51 8.97
CA ASN A 39 -10.14 0.54 7.96
C ASN A 39 -9.03 0.36 6.93
N VAL A 40 -9.40 0.44 5.65
CA VAL A 40 -8.45 0.39 4.53
C VAL A 40 -8.15 1.80 4.08
N ILE A 41 -6.88 2.20 4.20
CA ILE A 41 -6.39 3.49 3.74
C ILE A 41 -5.58 3.27 2.47
N THR A 42 -5.78 4.11 1.46
CA THR A 42 -5.01 4.10 0.21
C THR A 42 -4.17 5.36 0.06
N LEU A 43 -3.08 5.25 -0.69
CA LEU A 43 -2.29 6.41 -1.11
C LEU A 43 -3.00 7.12 -2.24
N ASP A 44 -3.09 8.45 -2.19
CA ASP A 44 -3.61 9.26 -3.29
C ASP A 44 -2.46 9.86 -4.11
N LEU A 45 -2.72 10.07 -5.40
CA LEU A 45 -1.91 10.95 -6.24
C LEU A 45 -2.06 12.41 -5.73
N GLN A 46 -0.94 13.06 -5.42
CA GLN A 46 -0.93 14.43 -4.90
C GLN A 46 -1.63 15.48 -5.80
N ARG A 47 -1.83 15.19 -7.09
CA ARG A 47 -2.41 16.13 -8.08
C ARG A 47 -3.80 15.75 -8.60
N SER A 48 -4.28 14.57 -8.27
CA SER A 48 -5.60 14.09 -8.69
C SER A 48 -6.02 13.14 -7.60
N LYS A 49 -7.20 13.32 -6.99
CA LYS A 49 -7.76 12.48 -5.92
C LYS A 49 -8.03 11.02 -6.34
N LYS A 50 -7.20 10.47 -7.22
CA LYS A 50 -7.15 9.09 -7.65
C LYS A 50 -6.13 8.35 -6.81
N GLU A 51 -6.38 7.07 -6.59
CA GLU A 51 -5.44 6.18 -5.94
C GLU A 51 -4.10 6.18 -6.67
N ARG A 52 -3.02 6.08 -5.91
CA ARG A 52 -1.69 6.04 -6.46
C ARG A 52 -1.46 4.69 -7.14
N GLU A 53 -1.37 4.75 -8.45
CA GLU A 53 -1.03 3.61 -9.28
C GLU A 53 0.49 3.48 -9.42
N PHE A 54 1.01 2.32 -9.08
CA PHE A 54 2.40 1.93 -9.27
C PHE A 54 2.53 1.09 -10.53
N LYS A 55 3.58 1.32 -11.33
CA LYS A 55 3.81 0.53 -12.55
C LYS A 55 4.29 -0.91 -12.28
N SER A 56 4.83 -1.15 -11.10
CA SER A 56 5.37 -2.45 -10.68
C SER A 56 5.15 -2.68 -9.19
N LEU A 57 5.22 -3.94 -8.80
CA LEU A 57 5.20 -4.35 -7.39
C LEU A 57 6.40 -3.77 -6.65
N ASP A 58 7.59 -3.74 -7.25
CA ASP A 58 8.79 -3.13 -6.66
C ASP A 58 8.60 -1.66 -6.30
N GLY A 59 7.88 -0.92 -7.13
CA GLY A 59 7.56 0.49 -6.86
C GLY A 59 6.64 0.65 -5.65
N ALA A 60 5.69 -0.27 -5.48
CA ALA A 60 4.83 -0.33 -4.30
C ALA A 60 5.63 -0.76 -3.06
N ALA A 61 6.44 -1.82 -3.16
CA ALA A 61 7.36 -2.28 -2.14
C ALA A 61 8.28 -1.16 -1.63
N ALA A 62 8.94 -0.42 -2.52
CA ALA A 62 9.82 0.69 -2.14
C ALA A 62 9.10 1.76 -1.28
N VAL A 63 7.81 2.03 -1.55
CA VAL A 63 7.02 2.96 -0.75
C VAL A 63 6.63 2.36 0.61
N ALA A 64 6.20 1.10 0.64
CA ALA A 64 5.91 0.40 1.90
C ALA A 64 7.12 0.40 2.84
N ARG A 65 8.31 0.09 2.31
CA ARG A 65 9.59 0.17 3.02
C ARG A 65 9.92 1.57 3.51
N LYS A 66 9.70 2.60 2.69
CA LYS A 66 9.95 4.01 3.05
C LYS A 66 9.04 4.51 4.17
N ILE A 67 7.82 3.99 4.24
CA ILE A 67 6.88 4.24 5.35
C ILE A 67 7.39 3.56 6.62
N GLY A 68 7.86 2.31 6.52
CA GLY A 68 8.46 1.56 7.62
C GLY A 68 7.95 0.12 7.75
N PHE A 69 7.15 -0.38 6.79
CA PHE A 69 6.71 -1.76 6.79
C PHE A 69 7.86 -2.71 6.41
N GLU A 70 8.02 -3.79 7.18
CA GLU A 70 8.99 -4.85 6.89
C GLU A 70 8.44 -5.89 5.91
N TRP A 71 7.12 -6.02 5.83
CA TRP A 71 6.45 -7.01 5.01
C TRP A 71 5.32 -6.39 4.20
N LEU A 72 5.15 -6.87 2.97
CA LEU A 72 4.08 -6.50 2.04
C LEU A 72 3.27 -7.75 1.69
N ASN A 73 1.96 -7.72 1.93
CA ASN A 73 1.07 -8.78 1.48
C ASN A 73 0.70 -8.54 0.02
N VAL A 74 0.96 -9.48 -0.88
CA VAL A 74 0.68 -9.34 -2.30
C VAL A 74 -0.47 -10.25 -2.66
N HIS A 75 -1.54 -9.68 -3.21
CA HIS A 75 -2.74 -10.43 -3.58
C HIS A 75 -3.00 -10.24 -5.07
N ILE A 76 -2.95 -11.32 -5.85
CA ILE A 76 -3.26 -11.35 -7.28
C ILE A 76 -4.36 -12.40 -7.49
N GLY A 77 -5.61 -11.96 -7.62
CA GLY A 77 -6.74 -12.89 -7.77
C GLY A 77 -6.87 -13.79 -6.55
N GLU A 78 -6.69 -15.10 -6.73
CA GLU A 78 -6.70 -16.10 -5.64
C GLU A 78 -5.31 -16.35 -5.05
N LEU A 79 -4.26 -15.76 -5.62
CA LEU A 79 -2.88 -16.00 -5.19
C LEU A 79 -2.46 -14.92 -4.19
N GLU A 80 -2.12 -15.34 -2.98
CA GLU A 80 -1.70 -14.47 -1.88
C GLU A 80 -0.35 -14.92 -1.33
N TRP A 81 0.60 -13.99 -1.20
CA TRP A 81 1.88 -14.26 -0.54
C TRP A 81 2.37 -13.05 0.22
N ARG A 82 3.37 -13.25 1.08
CA ARG A 82 4.00 -12.19 1.85
C ARG A 82 5.43 -11.99 1.37
N GLU A 83 5.75 -10.77 0.98
CA GLU A 83 7.07 -10.39 0.47
C GLU A 83 7.78 -9.50 1.49
N LYS A 84 9.09 -9.73 1.68
CA LYS A 84 9.92 -8.89 2.55
C LYS A 84 10.41 -7.68 1.75
N VAL A 85 10.29 -6.48 2.34
CA VAL A 85 10.47 -5.19 1.65
C VAL A 85 11.79 -4.48 1.98
#